data_AF-A0A1S9D4Y4-F1
#
_entry.id   AF-A0A1S9D4Y4-F1
#
_cell.length_a   1.000
_cell.length_b   1.000
_cell.length_c   1.000
_cell.angle_alpha   90.00
_cell.angle_beta   90.00
_cell.angle_gamma   90.00
#
_symmetry.space_group_name_H-M   'P 1'
#
loop_
_entity.id
_entity.type
_entity.pdbx_description
1 polymer ?
#
loop_
_entity_poly.entity_id
_entity_poly.type
_entity_poly.pdbx_seq_one_letter_code
_entity_poly.pdbx_strand_id
1 'polypeptide(L)'
;MTANLAQCQILVRKAVAAGARALFLPEATDYIGSSPAETISLARSVHDSEFVLGLQKEAVQSNLHINVGIHEPSPDGRVKNTLIWINEKGIITQRYQKVHLFDVELKGGPVLKESASVEKGMEILPPFETPVGHVGLAICFDLQFPEISLALKRQNAQLITYPSAFTVPTGKAHWETLLRARAIETQSYVIAAAQAGPHNEKRRSYGHSMIVNPWGEIVAQLGDEYTEPQIAFADIDLDLLAKW
;
A
#
# COMPACT_ATOMS: atom_id res chain seq x y z
N MET A 1 17.09 -2.77 1.06
CA MET A 1 16.28 -4.00 1.17
C MET A 1 16.42 -4.68 2.53
N THR A 2 17.60 -5.14 2.97
CA THR A 2 17.77 -5.82 4.28
C THR A 2 17.31 -4.99 5.49
N ALA A 3 17.67 -3.70 5.53
CA ALA A 3 17.22 -2.79 6.60
C ALA A 3 15.68 -2.63 6.62
N ASN A 4 15.05 -2.54 5.46
CA ASN A 4 13.59 -2.42 5.33
C ASN A 4 12.89 -3.71 5.75
N LEU A 5 13.45 -4.88 5.40
CA LEU A 5 12.94 -6.17 5.89
C LEU A 5 12.98 -6.23 7.42
N ALA A 6 14.08 -5.79 8.04
CA ALA A 6 14.21 -5.77 9.50
C ALA A 6 13.13 -4.87 10.16
N GLN A 7 12.80 -3.74 9.54
CA GLN A 7 11.69 -2.89 10.00
C GLN A 7 10.34 -3.59 9.85
N CYS A 8 10.08 -4.25 8.72
CA CYS A 8 8.86 -5.04 8.54
C CYS A 8 8.74 -6.17 9.57
N GLN A 9 9.84 -6.82 9.94
CA GLN A 9 9.84 -7.86 10.98
C GLN A 9 9.48 -7.30 12.37
N ILE A 10 9.85 -6.05 12.68
CA ILE A 10 9.36 -5.36 13.89
C ILE A 10 7.84 -5.19 13.82
N LEU A 11 7.31 -4.77 12.67
CA LEU A 11 5.86 -4.59 12.47
C LEU A 11 5.10 -5.91 12.54
N VAL A 12 5.63 -7.00 11.96
CA VAL A 12 5.07 -8.35 12.08
C VAL A 12 4.97 -8.77 13.54
N ARG A 13 6.04 -8.60 14.33
CA ARG A 13 6.01 -8.92 15.77
C ARG A 13 4.95 -8.13 16.53
N LYS A 14 4.82 -6.83 16.24
CA LYS A 14 3.77 -5.98 16.84
C LYS A 14 2.37 -6.45 16.44
N ALA A 15 2.18 -6.81 15.17
CA ALA A 15 0.91 -7.30 14.65
C ALA A 15 0.48 -8.62 15.31
N VAL A 16 1.40 -9.58 15.42
CA VAL A 16 1.18 -10.86 16.10
C VAL A 16 0.85 -10.65 17.57
N ALA A 17 1.60 -9.80 18.27
CA ALA A 17 1.35 -9.50 19.69
C ALA A 17 -0.03 -8.89 19.94
N ALA A 18 -0.58 -8.17 18.96
CA ALA A 18 -1.93 -7.60 19.01
C ALA A 18 -3.02 -8.56 18.53
N GLY A 19 -2.68 -9.77 18.07
CA GLY A 19 -3.65 -10.74 17.55
C GLY A 19 -4.18 -10.41 16.14
N ALA A 20 -3.48 -9.58 15.37
CA ALA A 20 -3.91 -9.18 14.03
C ALA A 20 -3.97 -10.38 13.07
N ARG A 21 -4.97 -10.39 12.18
CA ARG A 21 -5.14 -11.43 11.14
C ARG A 21 -4.46 -11.08 9.81
N ALA A 22 -4.26 -9.79 9.55
CA ALA A 22 -3.58 -9.28 8.37
C ALA A 22 -2.75 -8.04 8.74
N LEU A 23 -1.61 -7.86 8.08
CA LEU A 23 -0.74 -6.70 8.17
C LEU A 23 -0.69 -6.00 6.81
N PHE A 24 -0.91 -4.69 6.81
CA PHE A 24 -0.87 -3.85 5.62
C PHE A 24 0.36 -2.95 5.69
N LEU A 25 1.27 -3.13 4.74
CA LEU A 25 2.51 -2.39 4.60
C LEU A 25 2.42 -1.38 3.44
N PRO A 26 3.19 -0.28 3.47
CA PRO A 26 3.08 0.78 2.47
C PRO A 26 3.46 0.40 1.02
N GLU A 27 3.29 1.36 0.12
CA GLU A 27 3.87 1.33 -1.22
C GLU A 27 5.41 1.36 -1.13
N ALA A 28 6.11 0.72 -2.07
CA ALA A 28 7.57 0.78 -2.17
C ALA A 28 8.28 0.41 -0.84
N THR A 29 7.76 -0.60 -0.13
CA THR A 29 8.30 -1.01 1.18
C THR A 29 9.67 -1.68 1.03
N ASP A 30 9.92 -2.34 -0.10
CA ASP A 30 11.19 -2.98 -0.41
C ASP A 30 12.35 -1.97 -0.48
N TYR A 31 12.16 -0.84 -1.17
CA TYR A 31 13.09 0.28 -1.22
C TYR A 31 12.48 1.55 -1.83
N ILE A 32 13.14 2.68 -1.57
CA ILE A 32 12.90 3.96 -2.25
C ILE A 32 14.22 4.42 -2.88
N GLY A 33 14.28 4.37 -4.21
CA GLY A 33 15.45 4.84 -4.97
C GLY A 33 15.59 6.37 -4.96
N SER A 34 16.82 6.85 -5.09
CA SER A 34 17.16 8.27 -5.24
C SER A 34 17.07 8.76 -6.69
N SER A 35 17.03 7.85 -7.66
CA SER A 35 16.91 8.15 -9.09
C SER A 35 16.19 7.02 -9.86
N PRO A 36 15.66 7.31 -11.07
CA PRO A 36 15.10 6.29 -11.96
C PRO A 36 16.03 5.10 -12.22
N ALA A 37 17.31 5.39 -12.49
CA ALA A 37 18.31 4.36 -12.77
C ALA A 37 18.60 3.48 -11.54
N GLU A 38 18.68 4.08 -10.35
CA GLU A 38 18.85 3.32 -9.11
C GLU A 38 17.63 2.44 -8.84
N THR A 39 16.42 2.97 -8.99
CA THR A 39 15.17 2.21 -8.86
C THR A 39 15.20 0.96 -9.75
N ILE A 40 15.53 1.12 -11.04
CA ILE A 40 15.63 -0.02 -11.96
C ILE A 40 16.70 -1.02 -11.50
N SER A 41 17.87 -0.54 -11.09
CA SER A 41 18.99 -1.41 -10.69
C SER A 41 18.73 -2.25 -9.42
N LEU A 42 17.88 -1.76 -8.52
CA LEU A 42 17.55 -2.41 -7.25
C LEU A 42 16.42 -3.43 -7.38
N ALA A 43 15.58 -3.35 -8.43
CA ALA A 43 14.48 -4.27 -8.63
C ALA A 43 14.96 -5.72 -8.71
N ARG A 44 14.23 -6.61 -8.05
CA ARG A 44 14.48 -8.06 -8.04
C ARG A 44 13.17 -8.79 -8.29
N SER A 45 13.24 -9.96 -8.91
CA SER A 45 12.07 -10.84 -9.01
C SER A 45 11.63 -11.26 -7.60
N VAL A 46 10.36 -11.61 -7.41
CA VAL A 46 9.88 -12.15 -6.12
C VAL A 46 10.60 -13.43 -5.69
N HIS A 47 11.22 -14.15 -6.63
CA HIS A 47 11.96 -15.39 -6.37
C HIS A 47 13.40 -15.14 -5.88
N ASP A 48 13.97 -13.97 -6.20
CA ASP A 48 15.35 -13.61 -5.87
C ASP A 48 15.43 -12.49 -4.81
N SER A 49 14.31 -11.86 -4.49
CA SER A 49 14.23 -10.77 -3.53
C SER A 49 14.28 -11.31 -2.10
N GLU A 50 15.42 -11.12 -1.43
CA GLU A 50 15.56 -11.43 0.01
C GLU A 50 14.47 -10.75 0.86
N PHE A 51 14.01 -9.57 0.45
CA PHE A 51 12.92 -8.86 1.11
C PHE A 51 11.61 -9.65 1.02
N VAL A 52 11.22 -10.09 -0.19
CA VAL A 52 9.97 -10.85 -0.40
C VAL A 52 10.06 -12.23 0.26
N LEU A 53 11.17 -12.95 0.06
CA LEU A 53 11.41 -14.26 0.68
C LEU A 53 11.37 -14.17 2.21
N GLY A 54 11.93 -13.09 2.77
CA GLY A 54 11.85 -12.79 4.20
C GLY A 54 10.41 -12.64 4.67
N LEU A 55 9.59 -11.84 3.98
CA LEU A 55 8.17 -11.67 4.33
C LEU A 55 7.35 -12.95 4.17
N GLN A 56 7.61 -13.77 3.15
CA GLN A 56 6.96 -15.07 3.00
C GLN A 56 7.27 -16.00 4.19
N LYS A 57 8.53 -16.00 4.65
CA LYS A 57 8.92 -16.75 5.85
C LYS A 57 8.22 -16.22 7.10
N GLU A 58 8.17 -14.91 7.29
CA GLU A 58 7.48 -14.29 8.43
C GLU A 58 5.98 -14.61 8.44
N ALA A 59 5.33 -14.59 7.27
CA ALA A 59 3.92 -14.93 7.12
C ALA A 59 3.62 -16.36 7.62
N VAL A 60 4.48 -17.34 7.24
CA VAL A 60 4.39 -18.73 7.70
C VAL A 60 4.62 -18.85 9.20
N GLN A 61 5.69 -18.24 9.71
CA GLN A 61 6.08 -18.37 11.12
C GLN A 61 5.05 -17.71 12.06
N SER A 62 4.40 -16.66 11.58
CA SER A 62 3.46 -15.84 12.36
C SER A 62 2.00 -16.18 12.11
N ASN A 63 1.70 -17.07 11.17
CA ASN A 63 0.33 -17.35 10.70
C ASN A 63 -0.43 -16.05 10.35
N LEU A 64 0.23 -15.16 9.60
CA LEU A 64 -0.21 -13.78 9.35
C LEU A 64 -0.28 -13.51 7.85
N HIS A 65 -1.37 -12.92 7.38
CA HIS A 65 -1.46 -12.41 6.01
C HIS A 65 -0.76 -11.06 5.88
N ILE A 66 -0.07 -10.81 4.77
CA ILE A 66 0.69 -9.57 4.54
C ILE A 66 0.33 -8.97 3.18
N ASN A 67 -0.16 -7.73 3.19
CA ASN A 67 -0.31 -6.90 2.00
C ASN A 67 0.88 -5.93 1.92
N VAL A 68 1.64 -5.93 0.82
CA VAL A 68 2.87 -5.12 0.73
C VAL A 68 3.13 -4.63 -0.68
N GLY A 69 3.46 -3.34 -0.81
CA GLY A 69 3.93 -2.75 -2.06
C GLY A 69 5.41 -2.99 -2.29
N ILE A 70 5.76 -3.48 -3.47
CA ILE A 70 7.13 -3.81 -3.90
C ILE A 70 7.37 -3.37 -5.36
N HIS A 71 8.62 -3.42 -5.78
CA HIS A 71 9.01 -3.29 -7.17
C HIS A 71 9.36 -4.65 -7.78
N GLU A 72 8.86 -4.94 -8.97
CA GLU A 72 9.26 -6.10 -9.79
C GLU A 72 9.92 -5.63 -11.10
N PRO A 73 10.87 -6.37 -11.69
CA PRO A 73 11.43 -6.02 -12.99
C PRO A 73 10.37 -6.11 -14.11
N SER A 74 10.42 -5.17 -15.06
CA SER A 74 9.63 -5.23 -16.30
C SER A 74 10.48 -5.64 -17.49
N PRO A 75 9.94 -6.37 -18.48
CA PRO A 75 10.63 -6.67 -19.74
C PRO A 75 11.05 -5.44 -20.55
N ASP A 76 10.42 -4.28 -20.35
CA ASP A 76 10.72 -3.05 -21.11
C ASP A 76 11.89 -2.23 -20.54
N GLY A 77 12.56 -2.75 -19.50
CA GLY A 77 13.68 -2.09 -18.83
C GLY A 77 13.28 -1.14 -17.69
N ARG A 78 11.97 -0.95 -17.44
CA ARG A 78 11.43 -0.26 -16.25
C ARG A 78 11.17 -1.25 -15.11
N VAL A 79 10.53 -0.78 -14.04
CA VAL A 79 10.01 -1.60 -12.94
C VAL A 79 8.49 -1.57 -12.91
N LYS A 80 7.87 -2.57 -12.31
CA LYS A 80 6.44 -2.57 -11.97
C LYS A 80 6.29 -2.09 -10.54
N ASN A 81 5.28 -1.26 -10.29
CA ASN A 81 4.84 -0.94 -8.92
C ASN A 81 3.72 -1.93 -8.55
N THR A 82 4.08 -2.94 -7.78
CA THR A 82 3.23 -4.11 -7.53
C THR A 82 2.83 -4.18 -6.07
N LEU A 83 1.53 -4.34 -5.81
CA LEU A 83 0.98 -4.71 -4.51
C LEU A 83 0.70 -6.21 -4.48
N ILE A 84 1.37 -6.93 -3.59
CA ILE A 84 1.18 -8.37 -3.41
C ILE A 84 0.42 -8.68 -2.13
N TRP A 85 -0.32 -9.79 -2.15
CA TRP A 85 -0.90 -10.41 -0.97
C TRP A 85 -0.22 -11.75 -0.71
N ILE A 86 0.47 -11.85 0.43
CA ILE A 86 1.09 -13.06 0.92
C ILE A 86 0.16 -13.66 1.97
N ASN A 87 -0.27 -14.91 1.78
CA ASN A 87 -1.12 -15.60 2.74
C ASN A 87 -0.30 -16.19 3.90
N GLU A 88 -1.00 -16.75 4.88
CA GLU A 88 -0.42 -17.39 6.09
C GLU A 88 0.47 -18.60 5.79
N LYS A 89 0.44 -19.13 4.56
CA LYS A 89 1.33 -20.19 4.07
C LYS A 89 2.54 -19.65 3.32
N GLY A 90 2.74 -18.33 3.32
CA GLY A 90 3.82 -17.66 2.59
C GLY A 90 3.62 -17.65 1.08
N ILE A 91 2.42 -17.94 0.57
CA ILE A 91 2.12 -17.98 -0.86
C ILE A 91 1.63 -16.60 -1.31
N ILE A 92 2.20 -16.07 -2.38
CA ILE A 92 1.67 -14.86 -3.05
C ILE A 92 0.40 -15.27 -3.80
N THR A 93 -0.77 -14.89 -3.29
CA THR A 93 -2.07 -15.25 -3.90
C THR A 93 -2.65 -14.15 -4.77
N GLN A 94 -2.22 -12.90 -4.59
CA GLN A 94 -2.65 -11.76 -5.41
C GLN A 94 -1.46 -10.89 -5.79
N ARG A 95 -1.53 -10.28 -6.98
CA ARG A 95 -0.50 -9.42 -7.54
C ARG A 95 -1.15 -8.31 -8.38
N TYR A 96 -1.42 -7.16 -7.77
CA TYR A 96 -1.96 -5.98 -8.44
C TYR A 96 -0.84 -5.04 -8.90
N GLN A 97 -0.84 -4.62 -10.17
CA GLN A 97 0.10 -3.62 -10.68
C GLN A 97 -0.60 -2.26 -10.81
N LYS A 98 0.03 -1.21 -10.27
CA LYS A 98 -0.51 0.16 -10.24
C LYS A 98 -0.93 0.64 -11.63
N VAL A 99 -2.21 1.01 -11.78
CA VAL A 99 -2.77 1.39 -13.09
C VAL A 99 -2.70 2.90 -13.35
N HIS A 100 -2.65 3.74 -12.31
CA HIS A 100 -2.43 5.18 -12.46
C HIS A 100 -1.05 5.58 -11.96
N LEU A 101 -0.15 5.93 -12.88
CA LEU A 101 1.19 6.43 -12.55
C LEU A 101 1.15 7.93 -12.21
N PHE A 102 1.94 8.33 -11.22
CA PHE A 102 2.08 9.71 -10.77
C PHE A 102 3.03 10.50 -11.68
N ASP A 103 2.45 11.10 -12.72
CA ASP A 103 3.15 12.05 -13.58
C ASP A 103 2.59 13.46 -13.30
N VAL A 104 3.37 14.27 -12.59
CA VAL A 104 3.03 15.66 -12.25
C VAL A 104 4.06 16.61 -12.84
N GLU A 105 3.57 17.53 -13.68
CA GLU A 105 4.32 18.64 -14.24
C GLU A 105 3.66 19.94 -13.76
N LEU A 106 4.19 20.51 -12.68
CA LEU A 106 3.75 21.82 -12.20
C LEU A 106 4.48 22.92 -12.97
N LYS A 107 3.75 23.89 -13.52
CA LYS A 107 4.34 25.04 -14.21
C LYS A 107 5.25 25.83 -13.26
N GLY A 108 6.57 25.75 -13.47
CA GLY A 108 7.59 26.35 -12.60
C GLY A 108 7.89 25.57 -11.30
N GLY A 109 7.39 24.34 -11.18
CA GLY A 109 7.61 23.46 -10.02
C GLY A 109 8.42 22.19 -10.37
N PRO A 110 8.57 21.27 -9.42
CA PRO A 110 9.27 20.01 -9.65
C PRO A 110 8.51 19.14 -10.67
N VAL A 111 9.25 18.52 -11.58
CA VAL A 111 8.74 17.51 -12.52
C VAL A 111 8.97 16.14 -11.90
N LEU A 112 7.88 15.45 -11.56
CA LEU A 112 7.91 14.07 -11.08
C LEU A 112 7.22 13.20 -12.13
N LYS A 113 8.00 12.38 -12.83
CA LYS A 113 7.51 11.44 -13.86
C LYS A 113 7.78 10.02 -13.40
N GLU A 114 6.82 9.43 -12.67
CA GLU A 114 6.89 8.01 -12.27
C GLU A 114 7.03 7.11 -13.51
N SER A 115 6.40 7.49 -14.62
CA SER A 115 6.46 6.76 -15.90
C SER A 115 7.85 6.61 -16.51
N ALA A 116 8.82 7.45 -16.09
CA ALA A 116 10.21 7.37 -16.56
C ALA A 116 10.93 6.10 -16.10
N SER A 117 10.52 5.51 -14.97
CA SER A 117 11.09 4.26 -14.45
C SER A 117 10.07 3.18 -14.14
N VAL A 118 8.77 3.47 -14.22
CA VAL A 118 7.71 2.53 -13.85
C VAL A 118 6.80 2.21 -15.03
N GLU A 119 6.52 0.92 -15.23
CA GLU A 119 5.54 0.39 -16.17
C GLU A 119 4.13 0.44 -15.56
N LYS A 120 3.18 0.98 -16.34
CA LYS A 120 1.77 1.09 -15.97
C LYS A 120 1.09 -0.28 -16.03
N GLY A 121 0.31 -0.61 -15.00
CA GLY A 121 -0.61 -1.75 -14.98
C GLY A 121 -1.81 -1.55 -15.91
N MET A 122 -2.37 -2.65 -16.39
CA MET A 122 -3.42 -2.63 -17.43
C MET A 122 -4.79 -3.09 -16.95
N GLU A 123 -4.90 -3.57 -15.71
CA GLU A 123 -6.14 -4.17 -15.19
C GLU A 123 -6.39 -3.82 -13.72
N ILE A 124 -7.66 -3.69 -13.38
CA ILE A 124 -8.14 -3.65 -11.99
C ILE A 124 -8.49 -5.09 -11.64
N LEU A 125 -7.84 -5.65 -10.61
CA LEU A 125 -8.14 -7.01 -10.18
C LEU A 125 -9.48 -7.08 -9.43
N PRO A 126 -10.26 -8.16 -9.60
CA PRO A 126 -11.43 -8.41 -8.76
C PRO A 126 -11.03 -8.45 -7.27
N PRO A 127 -11.89 -7.98 -6.36
CA PRO A 127 -11.68 -8.19 -4.93
C PRO A 127 -11.63 -9.69 -4.60
N PHE A 128 -10.92 -10.06 -3.54
CA PHE A 128 -10.67 -11.46 -3.18
C PHE A 128 -10.89 -11.71 -1.68
N GLU A 129 -11.30 -12.93 -1.35
CA GLU A 129 -11.63 -13.31 0.03
C GLU A 129 -10.38 -13.36 0.90
N THR A 130 -10.49 -12.81 2.11
CA THR A 130 -9.44 -12.79 3.12
C THR A 130 -10.03 -13.01 4.52
N PRO A 131 -9.21 -13.28 5.55
CA PRO A 131 -9.73 -13.40 6.92
C PRO A 131 -10.31 -12.10 7.50
N VAL A 132 -10.14 -10.96 6.83
CA VAL A 132 -10.66 -9.65 7.27
C VAL A 132 -11.80 -9.14 6.37
N GLY A 133 -12.26 -9.95 5.41
CA GLY A 133 -13.32 -9.62 4.46
C GLY A 133 -12.87 -9.62 3.00
N HIS A 134 -13.74 -9.14 2.11
CA HIS A 134 -13.51 -9.09 0.67
C HIS A 134 -12.67 -7.86 0.29
N VAL A 135 -11.39 -8.07 -0.05
CA VAL A 135 -10.39 -6.99 -0.20
C VAL A 135 -10.19 -6.63 -1.67
N GLY A 136 -10.36 -5.36 -2.01
CA GLY A 136 -9.95 -4.75 -3.27
C GLY A 136 -8.59 -4.04 -3.16
N LEU A 137 -7.75 -4.15 -4.18
CA LEU A 137 -6.40 -3.59 -4.21
C LEU A 137 -6.33 -2.34 -5.10
N ALA A 138 -5.75 -1.28 -4.57
CA ALA A 138 -5.34 -0.08 -5.31
C ALA A 138 -4.04 0.46 -4.68
N ILE A 139 -3.31 1.33 -5.37
CA ILE A 139 -2.04 1.88 -4.89
C ILE A 139 -2.01 3.40 -5.07
N CYS A 140 -1.80 4.13 -3.97
CA CYS A 140 -1.38 5.52 -3.99
C CYS A 140 -2.18 6.42 -4.94
N PHE A 141 -1.64 6.73 -6.11
CA PHE A 141 -2.26 7.65 -7.07
C PHE A 141 -3.58 7.14 -7.65
N ASP A 142 -3.85 5.83 -7.57
CA ASP A 142 -5.18 5.28 -7.84
C ASP A 142 -6.27 5.93 -6.97
N LEU A 143 -5.91 6.45 -5.79
CA LEU A 143 -6.82 7.19 -4.90
C LEU A 143 -7.45 8.41 -5.58
N GLN A 144 -6.78 9.02 -6.56
CA GLN A 144 -7.28 10.20 -7.27
C GLN A 144 -8.41 9.87 -8.26
N PHE A 145 -8.62 8.60 -8.58
CA PHE A 145 -9.55 8.14 -9.62
C PHE A 145 -10.71 7.36 -8.98
N PRO A 146 -11.89 7.94 -8.75
CA PRO A 146 -13.00 7.24 -8.10
C PRO A 146 -13.50 6.01 -8.89
N GLU A 147 -13.20 5.90 -10.18
CA GLU A 147 -13.63 4.80 -11.02
C GLU A 147 -13.11 3.45 -10.53
N ILE A 148 -11.89 3.40 -9.97
CA ILE A 148 -11.31 2.15 -9.45
C ILE A 148 -12.04 1.68 -8.18
N SER A 149 -12.33 2.58 -7.23
CA SER A 149 -13.04 2.24 -6.00
C SER A 149 -14.46 1.79 -6.29
N LEU A 150 -15.15 2.49 -7.21
CA LEU A 150 -16.49 2.11 -7.65
C LEU A 150 -16.50 0.76 -8.38
N ALA A 151 -15.49 0.46 -9.20
CA ALA A 151 -15.35 -0.83 -9.87
C ALA A 151 -15.11 -1.98 -8.89
N LEU A 152 -14.30 -1.77 -7.87
CA LEU A 152 -14.06 -2.74 -6.80
C LEU A 152 -15.34 -2.95 -5.97
N LYS A 153 -16.04 -1.88 -5.59
CA LYS A 153 -17.30 -1.97 -4.82
C LYS A 153 -18.41 -2.69 -5.59
N ARG A 154 -18.55 -2.47 -6.90
CA ARG A 154 -19.51 -3.21 -7.73
C ARG A 154 -19.25 -4.72 -7.75
N GLN A 155 -18.04 -5.14 -7.40
CA GLN A 155 -17.65 -6.53 -7.22
C GLN A 155 -17.58 -6.93 -5.74
N ASN A 156 -18.34 -6.22 -4.89
CA ASN A 156 -18.54 -6.49 -3.47
C ASN A 156 -17.32 -6.27 -2.57
N ALA A 157 -16.37 -5.40 -2.96
CA ALA A 157 -15.29 -5.01 -2.06
C ALA A 157 -15.83 -4.43 -0.73
N GLN A 158 -15.48 -5.09 0.37
CA GLN A 158 -15.76 -4.68 1.74
C GLN A 158 -14.65 -3.79 2.31
N LEU A 159 -13.42 -3.99 1.82
CA LEU A 159 -12.24 -3.21 2.14
C LEU A 159 -11.52 -2.81 0.86
N ILE A 160 -11.01 -1.59 0.79
CA ILE A 160 -10.19 -1.10 -0.33
C ILE A 160 -8.87 -0.59 0.23
N THR A 161 -7.74 -1.05 -0.34
CA THR A 161 -6.42 -0.65 0.12
C THR A 161 -5.84 0.49 -0.73
N TYR A 162 -5.09 1.39 -0.09
CA TYR A 162 -4.29 2.42 -0.76
C TYR A 162 -2.91 2.56 -0.12
N PRO A 163 -2.07 1.51 -0.10
CA PRO A 163 -0.65 1.64 0.25
C PRO A 163 -0.01 2.75 -0.58
N SER A 164 0.76 3.63 0.08
CA SER A 164 1.12 4.92 -0.51
C SER A 164 2.46 5.50 -0.06
N ALA A 165 3.05 6.32 -0.93
CA ALA A 165 4.19 7.18 -0.62
C ALA A 165 3.92 8.66 -1.03
N PHE A 166 2.82 9.23 -0.51
CA PHE A 166 2.39 10.59 -0.84
C PHE A 166 3.45 11.65 -0.54
N THR A 167 3.59 12.64 -1.42
CA THR A 167 4.42 13.83 -1.15
C THR A 167 3.78 14.68 -0.05
N VAL A 168 4.60 15.39 0.73
CA VAL A 168 4.10 16.20 1.85
C VAL A 168 3.08 17.27 1.41
N PRO A 169 3.30 18.07 0.34
CA PRO A 169 2.33 19.10 -0.05
C PRO A 169 0.98 18.51 -0.50
N THR A 170 1.01 17.45 -1.32
CA THR A 170 -0.21 16.78 -1.79
C THR A 170 -0.92 16.05 -0.65
N GLY A 171 -0.16 15.42 0.25
CA GLY A 171 -0.68 14.74 1.44
C GLY A 171 -1.46 15.68 2.35
N LYS A 172 -0.90 16.84 2.68
CA LYS A 172 -1.56 17.88 3.49
C LYS A 172 -2.89 18.34 2.93
N ALA A 173 -3.01 18.38 1.60
CA ALA A 173 -4.21 18.88 0.94
C ALA A 173 -5.26 17.77 0.70
N HIS A 174 -4.84 16.57 0.32
CA HIS A 174 -5.73 15.59 -0.30
C HIS A 174 -5.88 14.27 0.47
N TRP A 175 -4.87 13.86 1.27
CA TRP A 175 -4.77 12.49 1.78
C TRP A 175 -6.03 12.04 2.54
N GLU A 176 -6.35 12.75 3.63
CA GLU A 176 -7.51 12.40 4.47
C GLU A 176 -8.82 12.54 3.69
N THR A 177 -9.01 13.67 3.01
CA THR A 177 -10.24 13.98 2.27
C THR A 177 -10.58 12.88 1.26
N LEU A 178 -9.59 12.44 0.48
CA LEU A 178 -9.82 11.41 -0.54
C LEU A 178 -10.07 10.04 0.09
N LEU A 179 -9.29 9.64 1.09
CA LEU A 179 -9.48 8.33 1.75
C LEU A 179 -10.88 8.22 2.37
N ARG A 180 -11.32 9.29 3.05
CA ARG A 180 -12.67 9.36 3.61
C ARG A 180 -13.75 9.37 2.54
N ALA A 181 -13.54 10.11 1.45
CA ALA A 181 -14.46 10.11 0.32
C ALA A 181 -14.62 8.69 -0.27
N ARG A 182 -13.52 7.95 -0.48
CA ARG A 182 -13.57 6.55 -0.96
C ARG A 182 -14.36 5.68 0.00
N ALA A 183 -14.10 5.77 1.31
CA ALA A 183 -14.79 4.96 2.29
C ALA A 183 -16.31 5.21 2.30
N ILE A 184 -16.72 6.48 2.23
CA ILE A 184 -18.14 6.89 2.23
C ILE A 184 -18.83 6.47 0.92
N GLU A 185 -18.24 6.80 -0.23
CA GLU A 185 -18.91 6.59 -1.53
C GLU A 185 -19.02 5.10 -1.89
N THR A 186 -18.11 4.27 -1.40
CA THR A 186 -18.17 2.82 -1.61
C THR A 186 -18.81 2.09 -0.45
N GLN A 187 -19.08 2.74 0.69
CA GLN A 187 -19.48 2.06 1.92
C GLN A 187 -18.55 0.86 2.17
N SER A 188 -17.26 1.11 2.23
CA SER A 188 -16.21 0.11 2.46
C SER A 188 -15.23 0.65 3.50
N TYR A 189 -14.54 -0.24 4.21
CA TYR A 189 -13.35 0.19 4.93
C TYR A 189 -12.28 0.61 3.93
N VAL A 190 -11.53 1.64 4.29
CA VAL A 190 -10.33 2.06 3.55
C VAL A 190 -9.12 1.88 4.44
N ILE A 191 -8.14 1.11 3.96
CA ILE A 191 -6.88 0.85 4.67
C ILE A 191 -5.73 1.44 3.87
N ALA A 192 -5.05 2.45 4.42
CA ALA A 192 -4.02 3.19 3.72
C ALA A 192 -2.73 3.22 4.54
N ALA A 193 -1.88 2.22 4.34
CA ALA A 193 -0.54 2.19 4.91
C ALA A 193 0.38 3.14 4.12
N ALA A 194 1.02 4.08 4.79
CA ALA A 194 1.81 5.13 4.16
C ALA A 194 3.29 5.09 4.57
N GLN A 195 4.16 5.37 3.61
CA GLN A 195 5.53 5.78 3.87
C GLN A 195 5.53 7.11 4.62
N ALA A 196 6.49 7.30 5.53
CA ALA A 196 6.56 8.44 6.43
C ALA A 196 8.00 8.97 6.52
N GLY A 197 8.17 10.27 6.78
CA GLY A 197 9.47 10.88 7.02
C GLY A 197 10.39 10.98 5.79
N PRO A 198 11.66 11.34 6.01
CA PRO A 198 12.66 11.47 4.95
C PRO A 198 13.19 10.11 4.50
N HIS A 199 13.26 9.90 3.17
CA HIS A 199 13.83 8.69 2.57
C HIS A 199 15.26 8.92 2.08
N ASN A 200 15.51 10.12 1.57
CA ASN A 200 16.81 10.63 1.13
C ASN A 200 16.76 12.16 1.07
N GLU A 201 17.84 12.82 0.66
CA GLU A 201 17.95 14.29 0.61
C GLU A 201 16.85 14.98 -0.23
N LYS A 202 16.25 14.26 -1.19
CA LYS A 202 15.32 14.83 -2.17
C LYS A 202 13.88 14.32 -2.00
N ARG A 203 13.64 13.30 -1.17
CA ARG A 203 12.34 12.63 -1.06
C ARG A 203 11.92 12.46 0.40
N ARG A 204 10.72 12.97 0.69
CA ARG A 204 10.02 12.84 1.97
C ARG A 204 8.56 12.47 1.72
N SER A 205 8.02 11.55 2.52
CA SER A 205 6.61 11.17 2.45
C SER A 205 5.79 11.77 3.59
N TYR A 206 4.49 11.94 3.33
CA TYR A 206 3.54 12.55 4.24
C TYR A 206 3.25 11.71 5.49
N GLY A 207 3.35 10.38 5.42
CA GLY A 207 2.91 9.50 6.49
C GLY A 207 1.38 9.51 6.62
N HIS A 208 0.91 9.66 7.85
CA HIS A 208 -0.52 9.63 8.20
C HIS A 208 -1.24 8.36 7.76
N SER A 209 -0.58 7.20 7.88
CA SER A 209 -1.23 5.90 7.70
C SER A 209 -2.54 5.86 8.49
N MET A 210 -3.63 5.42 7.87
CA MET A 210 -4.93 5.43 8.52
C MET A 210 -5.86 4.31 8.06
N ILE A 211 -6.85 4.05 8.91
CA ILE A 211 -7.97 3.15 8.65
C ILE A 211 -9.23 3.99 8.78
N VAL A 212 -10.07 3.98 7.75
CA VAL A 212 -11.35 4.69 7.71
C VAL A 212 -12.47 3.67 7.62
N ASN A 213 -13.50 3.81 8.44
CA ASN A 213 -14.67 2.93 8.39
C ASN A 213 -15.63 3.32 7.26
N PRO A 214 -16.66 2.49 6.96
CA PRO A 214 -17.63 2.75 5.89
C PRO A 214 -18.44 4.05 6.05
N TRP A 215 -18.43 4.66 7.24
CA TRP A 215 -19.09 5.95 7.52
C TRP A 215 -18.17 7.15 7.31
N GLY A 216 -16.91 6.91 6.91
CA GLY A 216 -15.91 7.95 6.75
C GLY A 216 -15.28 8.42 8.06
N GLU A 217 -15.43 7.67 9.16
CA GLU A 217 -14.76 7.97 10.42
C GLU A 217 -13.36 7.35 10.42
N ILE A 218 -12.36 8.12 10.84
CA ILE A 218 -10.99 7.65 11.00
C ILE A 218 -10.93 6.85 12.30
N VAL A 219 -10.86 5.53 12.21
CA VAL A 219 -10.86 4.63 13.37
C VAL A 219 -9.46 4.38 13.92
N ALA A 220 -8.43 4.58 13.10
CA ALA A 220 -7.05 4.56 13.54
C ALA A 220 -6.17 5.42 12.61
N GLN A 221 -5.19 6.13 13.17
CA GLN A 221 -4.28 6.97 12.41
C GLN A 221 -2.92 7.07 13.10
N LEU A 222 -1.86 7.14 12.30
CA LEU A 222 -0.51 7.47 12.76
C LEU A 222 -0.11 8.91 12.33
N GLY A 223 0.99 9.43 12.86
CA GLY A 223 1.62 10.69 12.42
C GLY A 223 2.49 10.59 11.15
N ASP A 224 3.48 11.47 11.03
CA ASP A 224 4.28 11.69 9.82
C ASP A 224 5.79 11.38 9.94
N GLU A 225 6.33 11.21 11.16
CA GLU A 225 7.74 10.88 11.37
C GLU A 225 7.94 10.05 12.65
N TYR A 226 8.84 9.05 12.59
CA TYR A 226 9.10 8.12 13.69
C TYR A 226 10.56 7.73 13.80
N THR A 227 11.02 7.49 15.02
CA THR A 227 12.33 6.88 15.29
C THR A 227 12.33 5.37 15.08
N GLU A 228 11.16 4.74 15.17
CA GLU A 228 10.94 3.29 15.07
C GLU A 228 9.68 3.02 14.25
N PRO A 229 9.60 1.93 13.48
CA PRO A 229 8.43 1.64 12.64
C PRO A 229 7.16 1.47 13.49
N GLN A 230 6.11 2.21 13.15
CA GLN A 230 4.83 2.25 13.86
C GLN A 230 3.71 1.52 13.13
N ILE A 231 2.71 1.07 13.88
CA ILE A 231 1.53 0.34 13.39
C ILE A 231 0.29 0.85 14.12
N ALA A 232 -0.81 0.98 13.37
CA ALA A 232 -2.14 1.26 13.88
C ALA A 232 -3.01 -0.01 13.77
N PHE A 233 -3.95 -0.17 14.68
CA PHE A 233 -4.84 -1.32 14.75
C PHE A 233 -6.30 -0.87 14.67
N ALA A 234 -7.13 -1.68 14.01
CA ALA A 234 -8.58 -1.54 14.06
C ALA A 234 -9.22 -2.92 13.91
N ASP A 235 -10.30 -3.16 14.63
CA ASP A 235 -11.17 -4.30 14.42
C ASP A 235 -12.11 -4.01 13.26
N ILE A 236 -12.20 -4.94 12.30
CA ILE A 236 -13.08 -4.81 11.14
C ILE A 236 -14.43 -5.44 11.48
N ASP A 237 -15.44 -4.60 11.68
CA ASP A 237 -16.83 -5.01 11.81
C ASP A 237 -17.52 -4.99 10.44
N LEU A 238 -17.69 -6.16 9.85
CA LEU A 238 -18.36 -6.33 8.55
C LEU A 238 -19.88 -6.12 8.64
N ASP A 239 -20.49 -6.19 9.83
CA ASP A 239 -21.92 -5.93 9.99
C ASP A 239 -22.25 -4.44 9.83
N LEU A 240 -21.27 -3.54 9.99
CA LEU A 240 -21.43 -2.12 9.65
C LEU A 240 -21.74 -1.90 8.17
N LEU A 241 -21.28 -2.82 7.29
CA LEU A 241 -21.51 -2.74 5.85
C LEU A 241 -22.96 -3.13 5.46
N ALA A 242 -23.62 -3.95 6.28
CA ALA A 242 -24.95 -4.49 5.99
C ALA A 242 -26.10 -3.59 6.45
N LYS A 243 -25.81 -2.49 7.15
CA LYS A 243 -26.83 -1.61 7.76
C LYS A 243 -27.42 -0.57 6.81
N TRP A 244 -27.04 -0.55 5.53
CA TRP A 244 -27.43 0.47 4.55
C TRP A 244 -27.52 -0.05 3.12
#